data_AF-A0A3B3HIF0-F1
#
_entry.id   AF-A0A3B3HIF0-F1
#
_cell.length_a   1.000
_cell.length_b   1.000
_cell.length_c   1.000
_cell.angle_alpha   90.00
_cell.angle_beta   90.00
_cell.angle_gamma   90.00
#
_symmetry.space_group_name_H-M   'P 1'
#
loop_
_entity.id
_entity.type
_entity.pdbx_description
1 polymer ?
#
loop_
_entity_poly.entity_id
_entity_poly.type
_entity_poly.pdbx_seq_one_letter_code
_entity_poly.pdbx_strand_id
1 'polypeptide(L)'
;MTRLMLGRTLERICKGVLLLCLLHFLIMMILYFDVYSQRFDLFSRFNNGRNGSRNNVSGAGSGHHYYYYNLSRSNTTLANYLATGEQLAPTMQPESNQTPSPKPLPPCPENPPGLVGRLLIEFSSQMTMERVQKENPNVTEGGRYSPPDCRPRWKVAIIIPFRHRENHLKYWLHYLHPILRRQKIDYGIYIINQV
;
A
#
# COMPACT_ATOMS: atom_id res chain seq x y z
N MET A 1 51.60 -54.12 8.11
CA MET A 1 51.54 -52.74 7.56
C MET A 1 50.15 -52.31 7.05
N THR A 2 49.13 -53.19 7.05
CA THR A 2 47.78 -52.91 6.51
C THR A 2 46.85 -52.15 7.46
N ARG A 3 47.01 -52.26 8.79
CA ARG A 3 46.12 -51.60 9.77
C ARG A 3 46.32 -50.07 9.90
N LEU A 4 47.53 -49.56 9.61
CA LEU A 4 47.84 -48.13 9.64
C LEU A 4 47.25 -47.36 8.44
N MET A 5 47.09 -48.02 7.29
CA MET A 5 46.51 -47.43 6.08
C MET A 5 44.98 -47.29 6.18
N LEU A 6 44.32 -48.20 6.92
CA LEU A 6 42.87 -48.16 7.13
C LEU A 6 42.45 -46.94 7.96
N GLY A 7 43.23 -46.58 8.99
CA GLY A 7 42.96 -45.40 9.83
C GLY A 7 43.05 -44.07 9.06
N ARG A 8 44.07 -43.92 8.20
CA ARG A 8 44.22 -42.70 7.37
C ARG A 8 43.14 -42.57 6.31
N THR A 9 42.69 -43.68 5.74
CA THR A 9 41.57 -43.68 4.79
C THR A 9 40.25 -43.34 5.47
N LEU A 10 39.99 -43.89 6.66
CA LEU A 10 38.80 -43.59 7.45
C LEU A 10 38.76 -42.10 7.88
N GLU A 11 39.91 -41.54 8.27
CA GLU A 11 40.03 -40.13 8.63
C GLU A 11 39.71 -39.20 7.45
N ARG A 12 40.18 -39.53 6.24
CA ARG A 12 39.89 -38.78 5.01
C ARG A 12 38.40 -38.85 4.65
N ILE A 13 37.79 -40.02 4.79
CA ILE A 13 36.35 -40.21 4.53
C ILE A 13 35.52 -39.42 5.54
N CYS A 14 35.86 -39.49 6.83
CA CYS A 14 35.17 -38.75 7.89
C CYS A 14 35.24 -37.23 7.67
N LYS A 15 36.43 -36.70 7.34
CA LYS A 15 36.59 -35.29 6.96
C LYS A 15 35.77 -34.90 5.73
N GLY A 16 35.70 -35.78 4.73
CA GLY A 16 34.85 -35.59 3.56
C GLY A 16 33.35 -35.50 3.89
N VAL A 17 32.86 -36.40 4.76
CA VAL A 17 31.47 -36.38 5.22
C VAL A 17 31.17 -35.11 6.02
N LEU A 18 32.07 -34.69 6.91
CA LEU A 18 31.90 -33.45 7.67
C LEU A 18 31.86 -32.21 6.77
N LEU A 19 32.72 -32.14 5.75
CA LEU A 19 32.69 -31.06 4.77
C LEU A 19 31.39 -31.05 3.95
N LEU A 20 30.87 -32.22 3.56
CA LEU A 20 29.60 -32.33 2.86
C LEU A 20 28.43 -31.86 3.75
N CYS A 21 28.43 -32.23 5.03
CA CYS A 21 27.44 -31.78 5.99
C CYS A 21 27.50 -30.25 6.22
N LEU A 22 28.70 -29.68 6.32
CA LEU A 22 28.89 -28.23 6.45
C LEU A 22 28.43 -27.49 5.19
N LEU A 23 28.76 -28.01 4.00
CA LEU A 23 28.30 -27.45 2.73
C LEU A 23 26.77 -27.48 2.64
N HIS A 24 26.14 -28.61 3.00
CA HIS A 24 24.69 -28.73 3.00
C HIS A 24 24.03 -27.75 3.98
N PHE A 25 24.57 -27.62 5.19
CA PHE A 25 24.08 -26.65 6.17
C PHE A 25 24.23 -25.21 5.66
N LEU A 26 25.35 -24.86 5.04
CA LEU A 26 25.55 -23.54 4.42
C LEU A 26 24.55 -23.28 3.30
N ILE A 27 24.30 -24.25 2.41
CA ILE A 27 23.31 -24.11 1.34
C ILE A 27 21.91 -23.92 1.94
N MET A 28 21.51 -24.73 2.93
CA MET A 28 20.23 -24.57 3.62
C MET A 28 20.12 -23.22 4.33
N MET A 29 21.22 -22.74 4.93
CA MET A 29 21.28 -21.44 5.59
C MET A 29 21.13 -20.30 4.58
N ILE A 30 21.83 -20.36 3.44
CA ILE A 30 21.71 -19.38 2.35
C ILE A 30 20.27 -19.37 1.81
N LEU A 31 19.70 -20.53 1.50
CA LEU A 31 18.31 -20.62 1.03
C LEU A 31 17.30 -20.12 2.07
N TYR A 32 17.53 -20.43 3.35
CA TYR A 32 16.71 -19.92 4.45
C TYR A 32 16.79 -18.39 4.54
N PHE A 33 17.99 -17.82 4.45
CA PHE A 33 18.19 -16.37 4.44
C PHE A 33 17.63 -15.73 3.18
N ASP A 34 17.72 -16.35 2.01
CA ASP A 34 17.14 -15.84 0.76
C ASP A 34 15.61 -15.81 0.84
N VAL A 35 14.99 -16.90 1.33
CA VAL A 35 13.52 -16.97 1.54
C VAL A 35 13.07 -15.98 2.62
N TYR A 36 13.84 -15.85 3.71
CA TYR A 36 13.55 -14.88 4.75
C TYR A 36 13.72 -13.45 4.25
N SER A 37 14.77 -13.17 3.48
CA SER A 37 15.03 -11.90 2.82
C SER A 37 13.89 -11.55 1.86
N GLN A 38 13.40 -12.50 1.06
CA GLN A 38 12.21 -12.30 0.21
C GLN A 38 10.96 -11.89 1.01
N ARG A 39 10.76 -12.45 2.21
CA ARG A 39 9.65 -12.07 3.10
C ARG A 39 9.80 -10.65 3.64
N PHE A 40 11.04 -10.19 3.87
CA PHE A 40 11.34 -8.81 4.25
C PHE A 40 11.27 -7.86 3.04
N ASP A 41 11.69 -8.30 1.84
CA ASP A 41 11.58 -7.54 0.59
C ASP A 41 10.14 -7.26 0.16
N LEU A 42 9.19 -8.11 0.56
CA LEU A 42 7.77 -7.78 0.46
C LEU A 42 7.47 -6.46 1.18
N PHE A 43 8.03 -6.25 2.38
CA PHE A 43 7.88 -5.01 3.16
C PHE A 43 8.85 -3.90 2.70
N SER A 44 10.06 -4.22 2.24
CA SER A 44 11.01 -3.25 1.66
C SER A 44 10.46 -2.60 0.38
N ARG A 45 9.74 -3.36 -0.46
CA ARG A 45 9.09 -2.84 -1.68
C ARG A 45 7.97 -1.85 -1.38
N PHE A 46 7.30 -1.97 -0.23
CA PHE A 46 6.32 -0.96 0.22
C PHE A 46 6.98 0.30 0.80
N ASN A 47 8.22 0.21 1.29
CA ASN A 47 8.96 1.35 1.86
C ASN A 47 9.85 2.08 0.83
N ASN A 48 10.44 1.36 -0.14
CA ASN A 48 11.35 1.92 -1.16
C ASN A 48 10.64 2.64 -2.33
N GLY A 49 9.32 2.76 -2.32
CA GLY A 49 8.60 3.72 -3.16
C GLY A 49 8.82 5.19 -2.75
N ARG A 50 9.55 5.44 -1.65
CA ARG A 50 9.93 6.77 -1.18
C ARG A 50 11.39 6.78 -0.74
N ASN A 51 12.29 6.91 -1.71
CA ASN A 51 13.50 7.76 -1.69
C ASN A 51 14.70 7.11 -2.38
N GLY A 52 14.78 7.30 -3.69
CA GLY A 52 16.03 7.48 -4.43
C GLY A 52 15.72 8.48 -5.55
N SER A 53 16.41 9.59 -5.75
CA SER A 53 17.60 10.14 -5.11
C SER A 53 17.59 11.65 -5.36
N ARG A 54 18.13 12.43 -4.42
CA ARG A 54 18.61 13.78 -4.70
C ARG A 54 19.93 13.64 -5.46
N ASN A 55 20.13 14.52 -6.43
CA ASN A 55 21.37 14.87 -7.12
C ASN A 55 21.87 13.87 -8.18
N ASN A 56 21.87 14.31 -9.43
CA ASN A 56 23.09 14.65 -10.19
C ASN A 56 22.67 15.35 -11.48
N VAL A 57 23.09 16.61 -11.64
CA VAL A 57 24.14 17.02 -12.58
C VAL A 57 23.77 16.69 -14.03
N SER A 58 23.55 17.77 -14.78
CA SER A 58 23.69 17.86 -16.21
C SER A 58 24.91 17.09 -16.72
N GLY A 59 24.64 15.97 -17.39
CA GLY A 59 25.60 15.15 -18.12
C GLY A 59 24.85 14.31 -19.15
N ALA A 60 24.52 14.97 -20.27
CA ALA A 60 24.23 14.47 -21.62
C ALA A 60 23.25 13.28 -21.81
N GLY A 61 22.26 13.49 -22.67
CA GLY A 61 21.61 12.40 -23.39
C GLY A 61 20.16 12.66 -23.75
N SER A 62 19.93 13.20 -24.94
CA SER A 62 18.62 13.43 -25.55
C SER A 62 17.97 12.14 -26.06
N GLY A 63 16.65 12.01 -25.83
CA GLY A 63 15.68 11.39 -26.74
C GLY A 63 15.50 9.86 -26.68
N HIS A 64 14.31 9.40 -26.23
CA HIS A 64 13.24 8.85 -27.09
C HIS A 64 12.23 7.97 -26.31
N HIS A 65 10.96 8.37 -26.40
CA HIS A 65 9.71 7.60 -26.42
C HIS A 65 9.43 6.52 -25.35
N TYR A 66 8.59 6.87 -24.35
CA TYR A 66 7.86 5.91 -23.53
C TYR A 66 6.46 5.64 -24.09
N TYR A 67 6.14 4.37 -24.32
CA TYR A 67 4.80 3.88 -24.61
C TYR A 67 3.93 3.93 -23.34
N TYR A 68 2.86 4.71 -23.38
CA TYR A 68 1.78 4.68 -22.39
C TYR A 68 0.75 3.63 -22.80
N TYR A 69 0.52 2.63 -21.97
CA TYR A 69 -0.66 1.77 -22.05
C TYR A 69 -1.80 2.41 -21.26
N ASN A 70 -2.77 2.98 -21.98
CA ASN A 70 -4.05 3.43 -21.42
C ASN A 70 -5.03 2.27 -21.45
N LEU A 71 -5.44 1.79 -20.27
CA LEU A 71 -6.55 0.84 -20.15
C LEU A 71 -7.87 1.62 -20.02
N SER A 72 -8.36 2.11 -21.15
CA SER A 72 -9.70 2.68 -21.28
C SER A 72 -10.69 1.54 -21.59
N ARG A 73 -11.57 1.21 -20.65
CA ARG A 73 -12.69 0.30 -20.89
C ARG A 73 -13.95 1.13 -21.13
N SER A 74 -14.38 1.23 -22.38
CA SER A 74 -15.71 1.73 -22.76
C SER A 74 -16.37 0.72 -23.70
N ASN A 75 -17.40 0.03 -23.20
CA ASN A 75 -18.33 -0.76 -24.00
C ASN A 75 -19.62 0.06 -24.19
N THR A 76 -19.86 0.63 -25.37
CA THR A 76 -21.21 0.71 -25.94
C THR A 76 -21.16 0.83 -27.48
N THR A 77 -21.55 -0.27 -28.10
CA THR A 77 -22.24 -0.54 -29.37
C THR A 77 -22.57 0.61 -30.35
N LEU A 78 -21.99 0.45 -31.56
CA LEU A 78 -22.52 0.59 -32.93
C LEU A 78 -23.15 1.91 -33.44
N ALA A 79 -22.58 2.31 -34.58
CA ALA A 79 -22.93 3.35 -35.53
C ALA A 79 -24.40 3.42 -35.98
N ASN A 80 -24.85 4.64 -36.26
CA ASN A 80 -25.74 5.01 -37.37
C ASN A 80 -25.32 6.43 -37.80
N TYR A 81 -24.54 6.58 -38.87
CA TYR A 81 -24.98 6.80 -40.26
C TYR A 81 -25.76 8.11 -40.49
N LEU A 82 -25.20 8.90 -41.43
CA LEU A 82 -25.80 9.95 -42.27
C LEU A 82 -25.61 11.41 -41.83
N ALA A 83 -24.64 12.03 -42.50
CA ALA A 83 -24.53 13.46 -42.76
C ALA A 83 -25.56 13.89 -43.81
N THR A 84 -26.24 15.02 -43.60
CA THR A 84 -26.74 15.95 -44.64
C THR A 84 -27.32 17.21 -44.00
N GLY A 85 -26.95 18.39 -44.55
CA GLY A 85 -27.90 19.49 -44.79
C GLY A 85 -27.96 20.66 -43.80
N GLU A 86 -27.49 21.81 -44.25
CA GLU A 86 -27.80 23.18 -43.77
C GLU A 86 -29.30 23.44 -43.51
N GLN A 87 -29.61 24.19 -42.43
CA GLN A 87 -30.52 25.35 -42.46
C GLN A 87 -30.45 26.16 -41.15
N LEU A 88 -30.32 27.48 -41.29
CA LEU A 88 -30.31 28.51 -40.24
C LEU A 88 -31.65 28.63 -39.47
N ALA A 89 -31.60 28.71 -38.14
CA ALA A 89 -32.53 29.51 -37.32
C ALA A 89 -31.93 29.78 -35.91
N PRO A 90 -32.15 30.96 -35.31
CA PRO A 90 -31.35 31.49 -34.21
C PRO A 90 -31.90 31.04 -32.86
N THR A 91 -31.07 30.44 -32.01
CA THR A 91 -31.41 30.22 -30.61
C THR A 91 -30.30 30.74 -29.72
N MET A 92 -30.68 31.78 -28.98
CA MET A 92 -30.07 32.42 -27.83
C MET A 92 -28.79 31.77 -27.30
N GLN A 93 -27.73 32.59 -27.19
CA GLN A 93 -26.58 32.28 -26.37
C GLN A 93 -27.06 31.80 -24.98
N PRO A 94 -26.68 30.60 -24.51
CA PRO A 94 -26.63 30.35 -23.10
C PRO A 94 -25.41 31.09 -22.58
N GLU A 95 -25.73 32.22 -21.95
CA GLU A 95 -24.92 32.94 -20.99
C GLU A 95 -23.92 32.01 -20.30
N SER A 96 -22.64 32.35 -20.46
CA SER A 96 -21.50 31.69 -19.84
C SER A 96 -21.61 31.82 -18.32
N ASN A 97 -22.44 30.97 -17.70
CA ASN A 97 -22.41 30.74 -16.26
C ASN A 97 -21.17 29.89 -15.98
N GLN A 98 -20.02 30.55 -16.01
CA GLN A 98 -18.78 30.08 -15.39
C GLN A 98 -19.08 29.96 -13.89
N THR A 99 -19.60 28.82 -13.49
CA THR A 99 -19.55 28.38 -12.10
C THR A 99 -18.08 28.49 -11.68
N PRO A 100 -17.73 29.27 -10.64
CA PRO A 100 -16.35 29.36 -10.18
C PRO A 100 -15.94 27.95 -9.77
N SER A 101 -15.08 27.31 -10.55
CA SER A 101 -14.48 26.04 -10.15
C SER A 101 -13.88 26.26 -8.76
N PRO A 102 -14.31 25.52 -7.72
CA PRO A 102 -13.79 25.71 -6.38
C PRO A 102 -12.27 25.57 -6.43
N LYS A 103 -11.57 26.56 -5.86
CA LYS A 103 -10.11 26.57 -5.83
C LYS A 103 -9.62 25.24 -5.23
N PRO A 104 -8.59 24.60 -5.81
CA PRO A 104 -8.07 23.35 -5.28
C PRO A 104 -7.66 23.50 -3.81
N LEU A 105 -8.07 22.55 -2.97
CA LEU A 105 -7.72 22.54 -1.55
C LEU A 105 -6.19 22.56 -1.35
N PRO A 106 -5.67 23.28 -0.34
CA PRO A 106 -4.25 23.29 -0.04
C PRO A 106 -3.77 21.89 0.39
N PRO A 107 -2.49 21.55 0.17
CA PRO A 107 -1.94 20.30 0.67
C PRO A 107 -1.97 20.27 2.21
N CYS A 108 -2.22 19.09 2.79
CA CYS A 108 -2.17 18.93 4.23
C CYS A 108 -0.75 19.23 4.78
N PRO A 109 -0.67 19.80 6.00
CA PRO A 109 0.61 20.10 6.64
C PRO A 109 1.40 18.81 6.87
N GLU A 110 2.72 18.93 6.86
CA GLU A 110 3.62 17.79 7.06
C GLU A 110 3.51 17.22 8.49
N ASN A 111 3.32 18.11 9.47
CA ASN A 111 3.00 17.74 10.84
C ASN A 111 1.58 18.22 11.17
N PRO A 112 0.57 17.34 11.15
CA PRO A 112 -0.81 17.72 11.45
C PRO A 112 -0.97 18.28 12.87
N PRO A 113 -1.66 19.42 13.05
CA PRO A 113 -1.81 20.05 14.36
C PRO A 113 -2.69 19.26 15.34
N GLY A 114 -3.49 18.32 14.83
CA GLY A 114 -4.39 17.51 15.65
C GLY A 114 -3.71 16.36 16.40
N LEU A 115 -2.40 16.18 16.30
CA LEU A 115 -1.69 15.07 16.95
C LEU A 115 -1.56 15.32 18.46
N VAL A 116 -2.01 14.36 19.28
CA VAL A 116 -2.03 14.45 20.74
C VAL A 116 -0.91 13.67 21.43
N GLY A 117 -0.14 12.88 20.68
CA GLY A 117 0.94 12.05 21.23
C GLY A 117 0.42 10.78 21.92
N ARG A 118 0.83 10.57 23.19
CA ARG A 118 0.51 9.35 23.94
C ARG A 118 -0.98 9.25 24.20
N LEU A 119 -1.52 8.03 24.06
CA LEU A 119 -2.93 7.72 24.31
C LEU A 119 -3.02 6.62 25.38
N LEU A 120 -3.99 6.77 26.28
CA LEU A 120 -4.37 5.70 27.19
C LEU A 120 -5.25 4.69 26.42
N ILE A 121 -4.87 3.41 26.47
CA ILE A 121 -5.57 2.33 25.79
C ILE A 121 -6.06 1.35 26.84
N GLU A 122 -7.37 1.18 26.92
CA GLU A 122 -8.04 0.27 27.84
C GLU A 122 -8.96 -0.71 27.09
N PHE A 123 -9.06 -1.92 27.64
CA PHE A 123 -9.88 -3.02 27.10
C PHE A 123 -10.91 -3.53 28.13
N SER A 124 -11.26 -2.68 29.09
CA SER A 124 -12.09 -3.02 30.25
C SER A 124 -13.59 -3.11 29.92
N SER A 125 -14.07 -2.36 28.94
CA SER A 125 -15.50 -2.25 28.60
C SER A 125 -15.82 -2.82 27.22
N GLN A 126 -16.93 -3.55 27.10
CA GLN A 126 -17.30 -4.19 25.84
C GLN A 126 -17.44 -3.14 24.71
N MET A 127 -16.67 -3.34 23.63
CA MET A 127 -16.69 -2.47 22.47
C MET A 127 -17.67 -2.98 21.42
N THR A 128 -18.55 -2.11 20.93
CA THR A 128 -19.57 -2.43 19.92
C THR A 128 -19.33 -1.65 18.64
N MET A 129 -19.81 -2.16 17.50
CA MET A 129 -19.60 -1.51 16.21
C MET A 129 -20.40 -0.21 16.08
N GLU A 130 -21.55 -0.13 16.72
CA GLU A 130 -22.42 1.04 16.74
C GLU A 130 -21.73 2.21 17.43
N ARG A 131 -21.03 1.93 18.54
CA ARG A 131 -20.23 2.94 19.24
C ARG A 131 -19.09 3.45 18.37
N VAL A 132 -18.36 2.55 17.71
CA VAL A 132 -17.28 2.90 16.79
C VAL A 132 -17.76 3.82 15.67
N GLN A 133 -18.90 3.51 15.05
CA GLN A 133 -19.50 4.33 13.99
C GLN A 133 -19.96 5.69 14.52
N LYS A 134 -20.65 5.73 15.66
CA LYS A 134 -21.14 6.95 16.28
C LYS A 134 -20.02 7.93 16.64
N GLU A 135 -18.88 7.41 17.13
CA GLU A 135 -17.71 8.22 17.47
C GLU A 135 -16.92 8.68 16.21
N ASN A 136 -17.18 8.08 15.06
CA ASN A 136 -16.48 8.36 13.80
C ASN A 136 -17.44 8.70 12.64
N PRO A 137 -18.26 9.76 12.76
CA PRO A 137 -19.28 10.09 11.76
C PRO A 137 -18.70 10.50 10.40
N ASN A 138 -17.43 10.91 10.36
CA ASN A 138 -16.76 11.33 9.12
C ASN A 138 -16.17 10.15 8.33
N VAL A 139 -16.22 8.93 8.87
CA VAL A 139 -15.77 7.73 8.17
C VAL A 139 -16.93 7.25 7.29
N THR A 140 -16.67 7.14 6.00
CA THR A 140 -17.65 6.68 5.01
C THR A 140 -17.72 5.15 4.97
N GLU A 141 -18.71 4.65 4.26
CA GLU A 141 -18.91 3.21 4.06
C GLU A 141 -17.64 2.51 3.56
N GLY A 142 -17.42 1.30 4.07
CA GLY A 142 -16.18 0.53 3.82
C GLY A 142 -14.98 1.00 4.66
N GLY A 143 -15.19 1.81 5.70
CA GLY A 143 -14.12 2.23 6.62
C GLY A 143 -13.13 3.20 5.98
N ARG A 144 -13.63 4.06 5.07
CA ARG A 144 -12.81 5.02 4.32
C ARG A 144 -12.92 6.42 4.90
N TYR A 145 -11.85 7.19 4.78
CA TYR A 145 -11.84 8.59 5.22
C TYR A 145 -10.83 9.38 4.39
N SER A 146 -11.21 10.59 4.00
CA SER A 146 -10.32 11.61 3.45
C SER A 146 -10.57 12.93 4.17
N PRO A 147 -9.52 13.69 4.54
CA PRO A 147 -9.70 15.00 5.15
C PRO A 147 -10.46 15.95 4.19
N PRO A 148 -11.51 16.64 4.67
CA PRO A 148 -12.31 17.53 3.82
C PRO A 148 -11.66 18.92 3.64
N ASP A 149 -10.74 19.29 4.53
CA ASP A 149 -10.16 20.62 4.65
C ASP A 149 -8.84 20.79 3.90
N CYS A 150 -8.19 19.70 3.51
CA CYS A 150 -6.90 19.73 2.83
C CYS A 150 -6.72 18.51 1.92
N ARG A 151 -5.85 18.65 0.92
CA ARG A 151 -5.46 17.55 0.03
C ARG A 151 -4.43 16.65 0.73
N PRO A 152 -4.74 15.38 1.02
CA PRO A 152 -3.85 14.46 1.74
C PRO A 152 -2.60 14.15 0.92
N ARG A 153 -1.46 14.06 1.60
CA ARG A 153 -0.16 13.68 0.99
C ARG A 153 -0.01 12.18 0.76
N TRP A 154 -0.82 11.38 1.45
CA TRP A 154 -0.72 9.93 1.51
C TRP A 154 -2.09 9.32 1.29
N LYS A 155 -2.14 8.31 0.42
CA LYS A 155 -3.27 7.41 0.20
C LYS A 155 -2.86 6.03 0.70
N VAL A 156 -3.57 5.50 1.70
CA VAL A 156 -3.15 4.33 2.47
C VAL A 156 -4.24 3.27 2.47
N ALA A 157 -3.90 2.05 2.05
CA ALA A 157 -4.74 0.87 2.27
C ALA A 157 -4.23 0.11 3.49
N ILE A 158 -5.04 0.00 4.53
CA ILE A 158 -4.71 -0.73 5.76
C ILE A 158 -5.31 -2.12 5.65
N ILE A 159 -4.47 -3.13 5.54
CA ILE A 159 -4.88 -4.53 5.34
C ILE A 159 -4.75 -5.27 6.67
N ILE A 160 -5.86 -5.79 7.18
CA ILE A 160 -5.92 -6.53 8.44
C ILE A 160 -6.22 -8.00 8.12
N PRO A 161 -5.25 -8.92 8.25
CA PRO A 161 -5.55 -10.34 8.22
C PRO A 161 -6.42 -10.69 9.43
N PHE A 162 -7.52 -11.40 9.20
CA PHE A 162 -8.54 -11.61 10.20
C PHE A 162 -9.01 -13.06 10.21
N ARG A 163 -9.19 -13.62 11.41
CA ARG A 163 -9.80 -14.94 11.63
C ARG A 163 -10.42 -14.99 13.00
N HIS A 164 -11.75 -15.00 13.10
CA HIS A 164 -12.49 -15.22 14.35
C HIS A 164 -12.07 -14.30 15.53
N ARG A 165 -11.76 -13.02 15.28
CA ARG A 165 -11.25 -12.05 16.28
C ARG A 165 -12.06 -10.76 16.36
N GLU A 166 -13.38 -10.85 16.24
CA GLU A 166 -14.25 -9.67 16.12
C GLU A 166 -14.09 -8.66 17.26
N ASN A 167 -13.97 -9.15 18.50
CA ASN A 167 -13.80 -8.27 19.66
C ASN A 167 -12.51 -7.44 19.56
N HIS A 168 -11.41 -8.05 19.10
CA HIS A 168 -10.14 -7.31 18.91
C HIS A 168 -10.28 -6.29 17.79
N LEU A 169 -10.97 -6.64 16.71
CA LEU A 169 -11.22 -5.73 15.59
C LEU A 169 -12.04 -4.51 16.03
N LYS A 170 -13.07 -4.68 16.86
CA LYS A 170 -13.88 -3.57 17.39
C LYS A 170 -13.02 -2.57 18.16
N TYR A 171 -12.15 -3.05 19.06
CA TYR A 171 -11.20 -2.19 19.76
C TYR A 171 -10.19 -1.54 18.82
N TRP A 172 -9.65 -2.31 17.86
CA TRP A 172 -8.71 -1.78 16.88
C TRP A 172 -9.32 -0.60 16.13
N LEU A 173 -10.55 -0.74 15.63
CA LEU A 173 -11.25 0.32 14.91
C LEU A 173 -11.54 1.53 15.81
N HIS A 174 -12.00 1.31 17.05
CA HIS A 174 -12.25 2.36 18.03
C HIS A 174 -11.04 3.28 18.23
N TYR A 175 -9.85 2.70 18.41
CA TYR A 175 -8.63 3.48 18.65
C TYR A 175 -8.00 4.03 17.37
N LEU A 176 -7.99 3.25 16.27
CA LEU A 176 -7.25 3.63 15.07
C LEU A 176 -7.97 4.69 14.25
N HIS A 177 -9.29 4.66 14.12
CA HIS A 177 -9.99 5.67 13.32
C HIS A 177 -9.66 7.12 13.75
N PRO A 178 -9.71 7.49 15.04
CA PRO A 178 -9.31 8.81 15.49
C PRO A 178 -7.82 9.11 15.25
N ILE A 179 -6.93 8.13 15.44
CA ILE A 179 -5.48 8.30 15.21
C ILE A 179 -5.21 8.64 13.74
N LEU A 180 -5.75 7.85 12.81
CA LEU A 180 -5.55 8.01 11.38
C LEU A 180 -6.16 9.32 10.87
N ARG A 181 -7.34 9.72 11.39
CA ARG A 181 -7.96 11.00 11.05
C ARG A 181 -7.10 12.20 11.46
N ARG A 182 -6.52 12.18 12.67
CA ARG A 182 -5.61 13.23 13.17
C ARG A 182 -4.36 13.36 12.31
N GLN A 183 -3.90 12.28 11.68
CA GLN A 183 -2.76 12.28 10.76
C GLN A 183 -3.05 12.90 9.38
N LYS A 184 -4.31 13.29 9.09
CA LYS A 184 -4.71 13.94 7.82
C LYS A 184 -4.31 13.14 6.56
N ILE A 185 -4.50 11.81 6.62
CA ILE A 185 -4.27 10.88 5.50
C ILE A 185 -5.60 10.44 4.87
N ASP A 186 -5.57 10.11 3.58
CA ASP A 186 -6.65 9.38 2.89
C ASP A 186 -6.42 7.90 3.15
N TYR A 187 -7.33 7.24 3.86
CA TYR A 187 -7.19 5.84 4.21
C TYR A 187 -8.45 5.02 3.93
N GLY A 188 -8.26 3.72 3.70
CA GLY A 188 -9.30 2.71 3.72
C GLY A 188 -8.84 1.47 4.48
N ILE A 189 -9.73 0.84 5.24
CA ILE A 189 -9.44 -0.35 6.03
C ILE A 189 -10.07 -1.57 5.36
N TYR A 190 -9.25 -2.58 5.11
CA TYR A 190 -9.64 -3.83 4.44
C TYR A 190 -9.40 -5.00 5.39
N ILE A 191 -10.48 -5.67 5.78
CA ILE A 191 -10.43 -6.83 6.66
C ILE A 191 -10.42 -8.07 5.76
N ILE A 192 -9.30 -8.78 5.72
CA ILE A 192 -9.13 -9.98 4.90
C ILE A 192 -9.41 -11.19 5.78
N ASN A 193 -10.62 -11.70 5.69
CA ASN A 193 -11.03 -12.87 6.45
C ASN A 193 -10.44 -14.14 5.85
N GLN A 194 -9.76 -14.92 6.69
CA GLN A 194 -9.36 -16.29 6.36
C GLN A 194 -10.57 -17.22 6.55
N VAL A 195 -11.06 -17.77 5.43
CA VAL A 195 -12.07 -18.84 5.40
C VAL A 195 -11.51 -20.17 5.93
#